data_AF-K4L2P5-F1
#
_entry.id   AF-K4L2P5-F1
#
_cell.length_a   1.000
_cell.length_b   1.000
_cell.length_c   1.000
_cell.angle_alpha   90.00
_cell.angle_beta   90.00
_cell.angle_gamma   90.00
#
_symmetry.space_group_name_H-M   'P 1'
#
loop_
_entity.id
_entity.type
_entity.pdbx_description
1 polymer ?
#
loop_
_entity_poly.entity_id
_entity_poly.type
_entity_poly.pdbx_seq_one_letter_code
_entity_poly.pdbx_strand_id
1 'polypeptide(L)'
;MAKYGLTKYGADSPGSTLSTGSMNGSSLLTALRELTGETITWDTALPWFNDAISELTDKLKIEAKTTITTTSGTSNYPIPSDCLSIVKCDKTFTTWANEISFDSDPGTGTVDLYYYRKVNKLSLETDIPTDIPENYHYALVLFGAMRFKQSDEETEQAQGYERQFNNKKSLMIEEIRNKVRQKTVKAVYYDN
;
A
#
# COMPACT_ATOMS: atom_id res chain seq x y z
N MET A 1 41.14 -3.24 14.80
CA MET A 1 39.83 -3.73 15.28
C MET A 1 39.04 -2.54 15.82
N ALA A 2 38.25 -1.89 14.97
CA ALA A 2 37.40 -0.77 15.38
C ALA A 2 36.07 -1.33 15.91
N LYS A 3 35.81 -1.10 17.20
CA LYS A 3 34.50 -1.36 17.82
C LYS A 3 33.54 -0.26 17.36
N TYR A 4 32.69 -0.55 16.39
CA TYR A 4 31.55 0.31 16.08
C TYR A 4 30.52 0.16 17.20
N GLY A 5 30.47 1.18 18.08
CA GLY A 5 29.45 1.32 19.10
C GLY A 5 28.13 1.76 18.47
N LEU A 6 27.30 0.78 18.07
CA LEU A 6 25.87 0.98 17.81
C LEU A 6 25.13 1.05 19.16
N THR A 7 25.34 2.15 19.90
CA THR A 7 24.53 2.48 21.07
C THR A 7 23.87 3.83 20.84
N LYS A 8 22.86 3.90 19.96
CA LYS A 8 21.98 5.08 19.94
C LYS A 8 20.60 4.95 19.29
N TYR A 9 20.23 3.81 18.72
CA TYR A 9 18.83 3.54 18.35
C TYR A 9 18.20 2.59 19.37
N GLY A 10 18.11 3.06 20.62
CA GLY A 10 17.17 2.46 21.56
C GLY A 10 15.76 2.64 20.99
N ALA A 11 14.99 1.56 20.97
CA ALA A 11 13.60 1.48 20.48
C ALA A 11 12.64 2.49 21.14
N ASP A 12 13.11 3.28 22.11
CA ASP A 12 12.36 4.22 22.92
C ASP A 12 12.81 5.68 22.78
N SER A 13 13.67 6.06 21.81
CA SER A 13 14.01 7.48 21.62
C SER A 13 12.91 8.20 20.83
N PRO A 14 11.96 8.89 21.48
CA PRO A 14 10.79 9.48 20.84
C PRO A 14 11.18 10.89 20.39
N GLY A 15 12.08 10.98 19.41
CA GLY A 15 12.67 12.28 19.03
C GLY A 15 13.41 12.33 17.71
N SER A 16 13.56 11.21 16.99
CA SER A 16 14.02 11.26 15.61
C SER A 16 12.92 11.88 14.74
N THR A 17 13.03 13.19 14.51
CA THR A 17 12.21 13.97 13.57
C THR A 17 12.61 13.66 12.14
N LEU A 18 12.61 12.37 11.78
CA LEU A 18 12.70 11.98 10.38
C LEU A 18 11.57 12.68 9.65
N SER A 19 11.98 13.52 8.70
CA SER A 19 11.12 14.38 7.89
C SER A 19 9.88 13.63 7.45
N THR A 20 8.71 14.13 7.84
CA THR A 20 7.39 13.63 7.43
C THR A 20 7.04 14.00 5.99
N GLY A 21 8.02 14.41 5.18
CA GLY A 21 7.81 14.79 3.79
C GLY A 21 7.68 13.59 2.86
N SER A 22 7.03 13.80 1.72
CA SER A 22 6.99 12.88 0.59
C SER A 22 8.37 12.28 0.29
N MET A 23 8.51 10.97 0.45
CA MET A 23 9.70 10.21 0.05
C MET A 23 9.48 9.57 -1.32
N ASN A 24 10.34 9.88 -2.29
CA ASN A 24 10.49 9.08 -3.50
C ASN A 24 11.39 7.84 -3.23
N GLY A 25 11.52 6.93 -4.20
CA GLY A 25 12.36 5.74 -4.11
C GLY A 25 13.80 6.00 -3.64
N SER A 26 14.45 7.05 -4.13
CA SER A 26 15.83 7.41 -3.76
C SER A 26 15.93 7.87 -2.29
N SER A 27 14.92 8.60 -1.82
CA SER A 27 14.80 9.03 -0.42
C SER A 27 14.50 7.84 0.50
N LEU A 28 13.65 6.90 0.08
CA LEU A 28 13.40 5.64 0.79
C LEU A 28 14.69 4.81 0.91
N LEU A 29 15.45 4.70 -0.16
CA LEU A 29 16.73 3.97 -0.19
C LEU A 29 17.78 4.64 0.71
N THR A 30 17.86 5.98 0.69
CA THR A 30 18.77 6.75 1.56
C THR A 30 18.43 6.51 3.03
N ALA A 31 17.15 6.64 3.40
CA ALA A 31 16.70 6.40 4.76
C ALA A 31 16.94 4.94 5.21
N LEU A 32 16.79 3.97 4.31
CA LEU A 32 17.10 2.57 4.59
C LEU A 32 18.58 2.37 4.91
N ARG A 33 19.48 2.93 4.10
CA ARG A 33 20.94 2.86 4.32
C ARG A 33 21.36 3.54 5.63
N GLU A 34 20.78 4.69 5.94
CA GLU A 34 21.03 5.39 7.20
C GLU A 34 20.56 4.57 8.42
N LEU A 35 19.41 3.91 8.29
CA LEU A 35 18.83 3.11 9.37
C LEU A 35 19.62 1.82 9.61
N THR A 36 20.09 1.14 8.56
CA THR A 36 20.84 -0.11 8.69
C THR A 36 22.34 0.09 8.89
N GLY A 37 22.88 1.24 8.45
CA GLY A 37 24.32 1.50 8.39
C GLY A 37 25.02 0.84 7.20
N GLU A 38 24.27 0.33 6.22
CA GLU A 38 24.76 -0.60 5.21
C GLU A 38 24.62 -0.08 3.77
N THR A 39 25.46 -0.60 2.88
CA THR A 39 25.43 -0.23 1.45
C THR A 39 24.44 -1.12 0.70
N ILE A 40 23.18 -0.67 0.63
CA ILE A 40 22.09 -1.39 -0.06
C ILE A 40 21.83 -0.75 -1.44
N THR A 41 21.65 -1.52 -2.51
CA THR A 41 21.31 -1.00 -3.85
C THR A 41 19.80 -0.90 -4.06
N TRP A 42 19.37 -0.14 -5.07
CA TRP A 42 17.95 -0.05 -5.43
C TRP A 42 17.38 -1.40 -5.86
N ASP A 43 18.09 -2.16 -6.69
CA ASP A 43 17.64 -3.48 -7.16
C ASP A 43 17.40 -4.46 -5.99
N THR A 44 18.18 -4.36 -4.93
CA THR A 44 17.99 -5.15 -3.70
C THR A 44 16.82 -4.63 -2.86
N ALA A 45 16.67 -3.31 -2.70
CA ALA A 45 15.65 -2.71 -1.85
C ALA A 45 14.25 -2.70 -2.50
N LEU A 46 14.17 -2.61 -3.82
CA LEU A 46 12.93 -2.44 -4.58
C LEU A 46 11.91 -3.57 -4.31
N PRO A 47 12.29 -4.87 -4.35
CA PRO A 47 11.38 -5.94 -3.97
C PRO A 47 10.82 -5.76 -2.55
N TRP A 48 11.64 -5.36 -1.58
CA TRP A 48 11.20 -5.17 -0.19
C TRP A 48 10.21 -4.02 -0.04
N PHE A 49 10.44 -2.89 -0.73
CA PHE A 49 9.47 -1.79 -0.74
C PHE A 49 8.16 -2.20 -1.41
N ASN A 50 8.21 -2.96 -2.50
CA ASN A 50 7.01 -3.45 -3.19
C ASN A 50 6.26 -4.53 -2.39
N ASP A 51 6.96 -5.34 -1.59
CA ASP A 51 6.35 -6.26 -0.64
C ASP A 51 5.63 -5.49 0.48
N ALA A 52 6.27 -4.46 1.03
CA ALA A 52 5.65 -3.58 2.02
C ALA A 52 4.38 -2.89 1.46
N ILE A 53 4.45 -2.35 0.24
CA ILE A 53 3.29 -1.78 -0.46
C ILE A 53 2.18 -2.81 -0.63
N SER A 54 2.52 -4.05 -1.00
CA SER A 54 1.55 -5.13 -1.15
C SER A 54 0.87 -5.46 0.18
N GLU A 55 1.61 -5.46 1.30
CA GLU A 55 1.04 -5.68 2.62
C GLU A 55 0.10 -4.54 3.07
N LEU A 56 0.40 -3.31 2.68
CA LEU A 56 -0.45 -2.15 2.98
C LEU A 56 -1.68 -2.07 2.07
N THR A 57 -1.64 -2.66 0.88
CA THR A 57 -2.70 -2.57 -0.15
C THR A 57 -4.07 -3.00 0.38
N ASP A 58 -4.16 -4.15 1.05
CA ASP A 58 -5.42 -4.68 1.60
C ASP A 58 -6.05 -3.77 2.66
N LYS A 59 -5.24 -2.88 3.24
CA LYS A 59 -5.64 -2.01 4.34
C LYS A 59 -6.04 -0.63 3.85
N LEU A 60 -5.46 -0.16 2.74
CA LEU A 60 -5.72 1.15 2.17
C LEU A 60 -7.10 1.28 1.55
N LYS A 61 -7.67 0.19 1.00
CA LYS A 61 -9.01 0.16 0.39
C LYS A 61 -9.25 1.34 -0.58
N ILE A 62 -8.32 1.55 -1.50
CA ILE A 62 -8.38 2.69 -2.42
C ILE A 62 -9.53 2.49 -3.41
N GLU A 63 -10.56 3.31 -3.32
CA GLU A 63 -11.72 3.27 -4.22
C GLU A 63 -11.32 3.69 -5.64
N ALA A 64 -11.77 2.91 -6.63
CA ALA A 64 -11.60 3.15 -8.04
C ALA A 64 -12.91 2.85 -8.80
N LYS A 65 -13.04 3.41 -9.99
CA LYS A 65 -14.17 3.21 -10.90
C LYS A 65 -13.63 2.93 -12.29
N THR A 66 -14.18 1.92 -12.95
CA THR A 66 -14.04 1.72 -14.38
C THR A 66 -15.41 1.64 -15.04
N THR A 67 -15.50 2.00 -16.31
CA THR A 67 -16.71 1.89 -17.11
C THR A 67 -16.47 0.83 -18.19
N ILE A 68 -17.21 -0.27 -18.10
CA ILE A 68 -17.15 -1.38 -19.06
C ILE A 68 -18.11 -1.05 -20.20
N THR A 69 -17.61 -1.04 -21.43
CA THR A 69 -18.47 -0.95 -22.62
C THR A 69 -19.03 -2.33 -22.95
N THR A 70 -20.35 -2.48 -22.89
CA THR A 70 -21.03 -3.77 -23.09
C THR A 70 -21.55 -3.91 -24.52
N THR A 71 -21.53 -5.15 -25.01
CA THR A 71 -22.06 -5.53 -26.32
C THR A 71 -23.12 -6.61 -26.12
N SER A 72 -24.27 -6.46 -26.77
CA SER A 72 -25.34 -7.48 -26.67
C SER A 72 -24.83 -8.86 -27.09
N GLY A 73 -25.24 -9.88 -26.35
CA GLY A 73 -24.80 -11.27 -26.54
C GLY A 73 -23.42 -11.59 -25.96
N THR A 74 -22.71 -10.63 -25.35
CA THR A 74 -21.44 -10.87 -24.65
C THR A 74 -21.67 -10.86 -23.14
N SER A 75 -21.39 -11.98 -22.49
CA SER A 75 -21.59 -12.13 -21.03
C SER A 75 -20.33 -11.82 -20.21
N ASN A 76 -19.13 -12.07 -20.74
CA ASN A 76 -17.87 -11.96 -20.02
C ASN A 76 -17.09 -10.71 -20.41
N TYR A 77 -16.57 -10.00 -19.41
CA TYR A 77 -15.77 -8.81 -19.60
C TYR A 77 -14.53 -8.85 -18.70
N PRO A 78 -13.38 -8.30 -19.14
CA PRO A 78 -12.18 -8.30 -18.32
C PRO A 78 -12.37 -7.38 -17.09
N ILE A 79 -11.92 -7.87 -15.94
CA ILE A 79 -11.76 -7.07 -14.72
C ILE A 79 -10.45 -6.27 -14.84
N PRO A 80 -10.39 -5.01 -14.38
CA PRO A 80 -9.14 -4.26 -14.32
C PRO A 80 -8.02 -5.05 -13.60
N SER A 81 -6.81 -5.02 -14.15
CA SER A 81 -5.67 -5.77 -13.58
C SER A 81 -5.26 -5.28 -12.19
N ASP A 82 -5.55 -4.01 -11.90
CA ASP A 82 -5.38 -3.39 -10.59
C ASP A 82 -6.55 -3.67 -9.64
N CYS A 83 -7.61 -4.35 -10.05
CA CYS A 83 -8.72 -4.69 -9.16
C CYS A 83 -8.26 -5.64 -8.05
N LEU A 84 -8.49 -5.23 -6.81
CA LEU A 84 -8.30 -6.05 -5.61
C LEU A 84 -9.61 -6.72 -5.21
N SER A 85 -10.71 -5.97 -5.18
CA SER A 85 -12.03 -6.47 -4.79
C SER A 85 -13.13 -5.57 -5.33
N ILE A 86 -14.16 -6.17 -5.95
CA ILE A 86 -15.31 -5.43 -6.46
C ILE A 86 -16.19 -4.98 -5.28
N VAL A 87 -16.57 -3.70 -5.27
CA VAL A 87 -17.39 -3.08 -4.23
C VAL A 87 -18.84 -2.99 -4.67
N LYS A 88 -19.09 -2.51 -5.89
CA LYS A 88 -20.44 -2.32 -6.44
C LYS A 88 -20.41 -2.40 -7.96
N CYS A 89 -21.49 -2.95 -8.52
CA CYS A 89 -21.80 -2.92 -9.94
C CYS A 89 -23.29 -2.59 -10.11
N ASP A 90 -23.66 -1.91 -11.18
CA ASP A 90 -25.06 -1.56 -11.47
C ASP A 90 -25.88 -2.76 -12.03
N LYS A 91 -25.23 -3.90 -12.25
CA LYS A 91 -25.82 -5.15 -12.74
C LYS A 91 -25.44 -6.30 -11.81
N THR A 92 -26.27 -7.33 -11.74
CA THR A 92 -25.93 -8.59 -11.07
C THR A 92 -24.88 -9.34 -11.87
N PHE A 93 -23.87 -9.88 -11.19
CA PHE A 93 -22.74 -10.53 -11.81
C PHE A 93 -22.16 -11.64 -10.94
N THR A 94 -21.41 -12.52 -11.61
CA THR A 94 -20.52 -13.49 -11.00
C THR A 94 -19.08 -13.22 -11.47
N THR A 95 -18.10 -13.43 -10.61
CA THR A 95 -16.68 -13.33 -10.99
C THR A 95 -16.09 -14.70 -11.26
N TRP A 96 -15.36 -14.84 -12.36
CA TRP A 96 -14.59 -16.05 -12.65
C TRP A 96 -13.20 -15.66 -13.18
N ALA A 97 -12.14 -16.09 -12.51
CA ALA A 97 -10.77 -15.68 -12.80
C ALA A 97 -10.63 -14.14 -12.88
N ASN A 98 -10.20 -13.60 -14.02
CA ASN A 98 -10.04 -12.16 -14.25
C ASN A 98 -11.21 -11.56 -15.05
N GLU A 99 -12.37 -12.20 -15.03
CA GLU A 99 -13.55 -11.77 -15.77
C GLU A 99 -14.77 -11.61 -14.86
N ILE A 100 -15.61 -10.65 -15.24
CA ILE A 100 -16.95 -10.46 -14.72
C ILE A 100 -17.95 -11.02 -15.74
N SER A 101 -18.80 -11.94 -15.30
CA SER A 101 -19.91 -12.48 -16.09
C SER A 101 -21.19 -11.85 -15.60
N PHE A 102 -21.95 -11.19 -16.48
CA PHE A 102 -23.28 -10.69 -16.13
C PHE A 102 -24.33 -11.81 -16.24
N ASP A 103 -25.20 -11.92 -15.23
CA ASP A 103 -26.20 -13.00 -15.13
C ASP A 103 -27.30 -12.91 -16.21
N SER A 104 -27.47 -11.72 -16.79
CA SER A 104 -28.35 -11.44 -17.93
C SER A 104 -27.59 -10.61 -18.95
N ASP A 105 -28.02 -10.68 -20.23
CA ASP A 105 -27.41 -9.85 -21.29
C ASP A 105 -27.44 -8.37 -20.85
N PRO A 106 -26.28 -7.73 -20.65
CA PRO A 106 -26.24 -6.32 -20.27
C PRO A 106 -26.78 -5.41 -21.38
N GLY A 107 -26.92 -5.93 -22.61
CA GLY A 107 -27.24 -5.18 -23.80
C GLY A 107 -26.05 -4.36 -24.29
N THR A 108 -26.30 -3.50 -25.27
CA THR A 108 -25.29 -2.54 -25.73
C THR A 108 -25.35 -1.29 -24.87
N GLY A 109 -24.22 -0.89 -24.28
CA GLY A 109 -24.18 0.26 -23.39
C GLY A 109 -22.93 0.32 -22.53
N THR A 110 -23.08 0.84 -21.31
CA THR A 110 -22.00 0.95 -20.33
C THR A 110 -22.46 0.48 -18.97
N VAL A 111 -21.57 -0.18 -18.24
CA VAL A 111 -21.78 -0.57 -16.84
C VAL A 111 -20.64 0.01 -16.01
N ASP A 112 -20.99 0.70 -14.93
CA ASP A 112 -20.01 1.20 -13.98
C ASP A 112 -19.67 0.12 -12.96
N LEU A 113 -18.36 -0.15 -12.82
CA LEU A 113 -17.79 -1.05 -11.85
C LEU A 113 -16.98 -0.24 -10.84
N TYR A 114 -17.42 -0.27 -9.59
CA TYR A 114 -16.73 0.32 -8.45
C TYR A 114 -15.97 -0.78 -7.70
N TYR A 115 -14.69 -0.56 -7.43
CA TYR A 115 -13.82 -1.57 -6.84
C TYR A 115 -12.75 -0.93 -5.96
N TYR A 116 -12.14 -1.72 -5.07
CA TYR A 116 -10.89 -1.35 -4.45
C TYR A 116 -9.74 -1.74 -5.37
N ARG A 117 -8.84 -0.81 -5.68
CA ARG A 117 -7.66 -1.08 -6.49
C ARG A 117 -6.42 -1.40 -5.65
N LYS A 118 -5.46 -2.07 -6.28
CA LYS A 118 -4.11 -2.28 -5.78
C LYS A 118 -3.35 -0.95 -5.76
N VAL A 119 -2.45 -0.82 -4.79
CA VAL A 119 -1.52 0.30 -4.73
C VAL A 119 -0.49 0.17 -5.85
N ASN A 120 -0.13 1.29 -6.48
CA ASN A 120 0.91 1.30 -7.49
C ASN A 120 2.26 0.88 -6.87
N LYS A 121 2.91 -0.09 -7.51
CA LYS A 121 4.27 -0.50 -7.15
C LYS A 121 5.29 0.52 -7.63
N LEU A 122 6.41 0.59 -6.93
CA LEU A 122 7.57 1.34 -7.37
C LEU A 122 8.27 0.57 -8.50
N SER A 123 8.84 1.32 -9.44
CA SER A 123 9.63 0.81 -10.56
C SER A 123 10.97 1.52 -10.70
N LEU A 124 11.00 2.82 -10.38
CA LEU A 124 12.16 3.70 -10.48
C LEU A 124 12.44 4.37 -9.13
N GLU A 125 13.70 4.78 -8.90
CA GLU A 125 14.07 5.56 -7.71
C GLU A 125 13.36 6.92 -7.63
N THR A 126 12.86 7.44 -8.76
CA THR A 126 12.12 8.71 -8.81
C THR A 126 10.65 8.55 -8.43
N ASP A 127 10.14 7.32 -8.35
CA ASP A 127 8.72 7.06 -8.09
C ASP A 127 8.35 7.47 -6.67
N ILE A 128 7.20 8.10 -6.53
CA ILE A 128 6.58 8.46 -5.25
C ILE A 128 5.40 7.53 -5.03
N PRO A 129 5.27 6.84 -3.87
CA PRO A 129 4.13 5.99 -3.56
C PRO A 129 2.91 6.85 -3.20
N THR A 130 2.37 7.58 -4.18
CA THR A 130 1.30 8.60 -4.03
C THR A 130 0.00 8.09 -3.39
N ASP A 131 -0.21 6.78 -3.45
CA ASP A 131 -1.35 6.07 -2.86
C ASP A 131 -1.22 5.86 -1.35
N ILE A 132 0.02 5.93 -0.83
CA ILE A 132 0.33 5.82 0.59
C ILE A 132 0.46 7.25 1.12
N PRO A 133 -0.22 7.61 2.22
CA PRO A 133 -0.05 8.95 2.78
C PRO A 133 1.39 9.17 3.26
N GLU A 134 1.92 10.39 3.05
CA GLU A 134 3.35 10.71 3.23
C GLU A 134 3.90 10.37 4.63
N ASN A 135 3.07 10.56 5.67
CA ASN A 135 3.39 10.21 7.06
C ASN A 135 3.64 8.71 7.30
N TYR A 136 3.33 7.86 6.33
CA TYR A 136 3.54 6.41 6.35
C TYR A 136 4.58 5.91 5.36
N HIS A 137 5.23 6.77 4.57
CA HIS A 137 6.31 6.33 3.68
C HIS A 137 7.45 5.66 4.47
N TYR A 138 7.73 6.15 5.69
CA TYR A 138 8.73 5.54 6.56
C TYR A 138 8.40 4.10 6.99
N ALA A 139 7.13 3.67 6.90
CA ALA A 139 6.79 2.26 7.12
C ALA A 139 7.46 1.36 6.06
N LEU A 140 7.62 1.84 4.83
CA LEU A 140 8.35 1.11 3.77
C LEU A 140 9.83 0.94 4.14
N VAL A 141 10.44 1.97 4.72
CA VAL A 141 11.84 1.93 5.19
C VAL A 141 12.01 0.91 6.32
N LEU A 142 11.10 0.92 7.32
CA LEU A 142 11.10 -0.05 8.42
C LEU A 142 10.95 -1.49 7.92
N PHE A 143 10.10 -1.72 6.93
CA PHE A 143 9.95 -3.04 6.31
C PHE A 143 11.23 -3.45 5.56
N GLY A 144 11.83 -2.55 4.79
CA GLY A 144 13.13 -2.79 4.14
C GLY A 144 14.21 -3.16 5.15
N ALA A 145 14.31 -2.46 6.27
CA ALA A 145 15.28 -2.74 7.33
C ALA A 145 15.01 -4.09 8.01
N MET A 146 13.74 -4.45 8.23
CA MET A 146 13.36 -5.78 8.71
C MET A 146 13.84 -6.87 7.75
N ARG A 147 13.60 -6.74 6.43
CA ARG A 147 14.00 -7.72 5.42
C ARG A 147 15.52 -7.87 5.32
N PHE A 148 16.24 -6.75 5.39
CA PHE A 148 17.70 -6.75 5.42
C PHE A 148 18.24 -7.48 6.67
N LYS A 149 17.73 -7.17 7.87
CA LYS A 149 18.17 -7.85 9.10
C LYS A 149 17.79 -9.33 9.15
N GLN A 150 16.68 -9.72 8.51
CA GLN A 150 16.33 -11.12 8.33
C GLN A 150 17.33 -11.86 7.42
N SER A 151 17.84 -11.23 6.35
CA SER A 151 18.82 -11.88 5.46
C SER A 151 20.19 -12.07 6.12
N ASP A 152 20.53 -11.23 7.10
CA ASP A 152 21.79 -11.30 7.86
C ASP A 152 21.69 -12.15 9.14
N GLU A 153 20.57 -12.87 9.32
CA GLU A 153 20.27 -13.68 10.52
C GLU A 153 20.22 -12.88 11.84
N GLU A 154 20.15 -11.55 11.79
CA GLU A 154 20.02 -10.64 12.93
C GLU A 154 18.56 -10.58 13.45
N THR A 155 18.07 -11.73 13.92
CA THR A 155 16.65 -11.97 14.25
C THR A 155 16.07 -10.96 15.25
N GLU A 156 16.81 -10.59 16.29
CA GLU A 156 16.33 -9.64 17.31
C GLU A 156 16.09 -8.24 16.73
N GLN A 157 17.02 -7.75 15.90
CA GLN A 157 16.86 -6.44 15.25
C GLN A 157 15.72 -6.47 14.23
N ALA A 158 15.62 -7.56 13.46
CA ALA A 158 14.50 -7.77 12.54
C ALA A 158 13.14 -7.69 13.25
N GLN A 159 12.98 -8.37 14.39
CA GLN A 159 11.76 -8.30 15.20
C GLN A 159 11.49 -6.89 15.74
N GLY A 160 12.53 -6.14 16.08
CA GLY A 160 12.42 -4.74 16.47
C GLY A 160 11.81 -3.87 15.36
N TYR A 161 12.31 -3.99 14.13
CA TYR A 161 11.78 -3.28 12.97
C TYR A 161 10.38 -3.74 12.58
N GLU A 162 10.10 -5.05 12.64
CA GLU A 162 8.76 -5.60 12.41
C GLU A 162 7.72 -4.99 13.34
N ARG A 163 8.04 -4.87 14.64
CA ARG A 163 7.14 -4.24 15.61
C ARG A 163 6.86 -2.78 15.26
N GLN A 164 7.88 -2.02 14.88
CA GLN A 164 7.72 -0.63 14.48
C GLN A 164 6.90 -0.48 13.20
N PHE A 165 7.14 -1.34 12.21
CA PHE A 165 6.35 -1.40 10.98
C PHE A 165 4.88 -1.69 11.29
N ASN A 166 4.59 -2.71 12.11
CA ASN A 166 3.24 -3.07 12.50
C ASN A 166 2.53 -1.96 13.30
N ASN A 167 3.26 -1.22 14.14
CA ASN A 167 2.73 -0.05 14.83
C ASN A 167 2.34 1.06 13.83
N LYS A 168 3.21 1.40 12.87
CA LYS A 168 2.91 2.40 11.83
C LYS A 168 1.75 1.98 10.95
N LYS A 169 1.71 0.70 10.54
CA LYS A 169 0.60 0.10 9.79
C LYS A 169 -0.73 0.22 10.56
N SER A 170 -0.72 -0.05 11.86
CA SER A 170 -1.92 0.06 12.71
C SER A 170 -2.42 1.50 12.82
N LEU A 171 -1.52 2.46 12.99
CA LEU A 171 -1.88 3.89 13.00
C LEU A 171 -2.49 4.33 11.67
N MET A 172 -1.94 3.87 10.53
CA MET A 172 -2.47 4.15 9.19
C MET A 172 -3.90 3.62 9.03
N ILE A 173 -4.12 2.37 9.42
CA ILE A 173 -5.45 1.74 9.37
C ILE A 173 -6.47 2.56 10.17
N GLU A 174 -6.08 3.00 11.36
CA GLU A 174 -6.96 3.78 12.24
C GLU A 174 -7.26 5.17 11.64
N GLU A 175 -6.27 5.84 11.05
CA GLU A 175 -6.48 7.11 10.36
C GLU A 175 -7.48 6.96 9.18
N ILE A 176 -7.31 5.92 8.37
CA ILE A 176 -8.20 5.63 7.24
C ILE A 176 -9.63 5.35 7.71
N ARG A 177 -9.80 4.51 8.74
CA ARG A 177 -11.12 4.22 9.32
C ARG A 177 -11.80 5.48 9.82
N ASN A 178 -11.06 6.36 10.49
CA ASN A 178 -11.60 7.63 10.98
C ASN A 178 -12.02 8.56 9.85
N LYS A 179 -11.25 8.64 8.75
CA LYS A 179 -11.64 9.40 7.54
C LYS A 179 -12.93 8.86 6.92
N VAL A 180 -13.06 7.53 6.79
CA VAL A 180 -14.27 6.89 6.26
C VAL A 180 -15.47 7.21 7.16
N ARG A 181 -15.33 7.05 8.48
CA ARG A 181 -16.40 7.36 9.44
C ARG A 181 -16.85 8.82 9.35
N GLN A 182 -15.92 9.75 9.24
CA GLN A 182 -16.23 11.18 9.08
C GLN A 182 -16.97 11.47 7.76
N LYS A 183 -16.58 10.82 6.65
CA LYS A 183 -17.27 10.92 5.36
C LYS A 183 -18.71 10.42 5.45
N THR A 184 -18.94 9.27 6.10
CA THR A 184 -20.29 8.71 6.31
C THR A 184 -21.17 9.63 7.15
N VAL A 185 -20.65 10.17 8.26
CA VAL A 185 -21.40 11.10 9.11
C VAL A 185 -21.81 12.34 8.31
N LYS A 186 -20.90 12.95 7.55
CA LYS A 186 -21.23 14.13 6.73
C LYS A 186 -22.33 13.83 5.70
N ALA A 187 -22.26 12.70 5.00
CA ALA A 187 -23.29 12.34 4.02
C ALA A 187 -24.70 12.26 4.65
N VAL A 188 -24.83 11.69 5.85
CA VAL A 188 -26.13 11.57 6.55
C VAL A 188 -26.71 12.94 6.97
N TYR A 189 -25.87 13.91 7.32
CA TYR A 189 -26.34 15.21 7.82
C TYR A 189 -26.68 16.22 6.73
N TYR A 190 -26.12 16.11 5.51
CA TYR A 190 -26.33 17.08 4.43
C TYR A 190 -27.33 16.62 3.36
N ASP A 191 -27.79 15.37 3.41
CA ASP A 191 -28.82 14.83 2.50
C ASP A 191 -30.25 14.89 3.10
N ASN A 192 -30.47 15.65 4.19
CA ASN A 192 -31.78 15.98 4.76
C ASN A 192 -32.05 17.50 4.67
#